data_AF-A0A6F8Y9S2-F1
#
_entry.id   AF-A0A6F8Y9S2-F1
#
_cell.length_a   1.000
_cell.length_b   1.000
_cell.length_c   1.000
_cell.angle_alpha   90.00
_cell.angle_beta   90.00
_cell.angle_gamma   90.00
#
_symmetry.space_group_name_H-M   'P 1'
#
loop_
_entity.id
_entity.type
_entity.pdbx_description
1 polymer ?
#
loop_
_entity_poly.entity_id
_entity_poly.type
_entity_poly.pdbx_seq_one_letter_code
_entity_poly.pdbx_strand_id
1 'polypeptide(L)'
;METVEGHAPSDAILRSAWDYLSKKPRGVQTALAAIGPPLREPVLERLVERGDIHRGSRKVLGLFSATTLSDGGNGRRARLLGGVREVLVDGAPPRARVAALAALLSGSGTLPQFHREIPWTSPVITRAKELEQGNWGAGAAAEAVTRTMTATVVGSVVVAVTVLPRG
;
A
#
# COMPACT_ATOMS: atom_id res chain seq x y z
N MET A 1 -4.08 -10.62 -16.51
CA MET A 1 -2.86 -10.81 -15.71
C MET A 1 -2.31 -12.19 -16.03
N GLU A 2 -1.04 -12.22 -16.39
CA GLU A 2 -0.29 -13.42 -16.75
C GLU A 2 0.93 -13.51 -15.83
N THR A 3 1.25 -14.71 -15.35
CA THR A 3 2.41 -14.97 -14.49
C THR A 3 3.61 -15.32 -15.35
N VAL A 4 4.81 -14.81 -15.03
CA VAL A 4 6.04 -15.23 -15.71
C VAL A 4 6.41 -16.64 -15.25
N GLU A 5 6.28 -17.64 -16.12
CA GLU A 5 6.58 -19.03 -15.78
C GLU A 5 7.97 -19.19 -15.12
N GLY A 6 8.06 -20.06 -14.11
CA GLY A 6 9.30 -20.34 -13.38
C GLY A 6 9.72 -19.35 -12.29
N HIS A 7 9.01 -18.23 -12.09
CA HIS A 7 9.42 -17.15 -11.16
C HIS A 7 8.51 -17.02 -9.93
N ALA A 8 8.18 -18.15 -9.28
CA ALA A 8 7.30 -18.15 -8.10
C ALA A 8 7.93 -17.39 -6.91
N PRO A 9 7.25 -16.39 -6.31
CA PRO A 9 7.77 -15.63 -5.18
C PRO A 9 8.08 -16.51 -3.97
N SER A 10 9.22 -16.30 -3.31
CA SER A 10 9.54 -16.99 -2.04
C SER A 10 8.65 -16.55 -0.88
N ASP A 11 8.14 -15.32 -0.93
CA ASP A 11 7.24 -14.78 0.07
C ASP A 11 5.88 -15.51 0.03
N ALA A 12 5.47 -16.11 1.16
CA ALA A 12 4.23 -16.90 1.23
C ALA A 12 2.94 -16.11 0.89
N ILE A 13 2.88 -14.82 1.21
CA ILE A 13 1.71 -13.97 0.88
C ILE A 13 1.66 -13.75 -0.63
N LEU A 14 2.80 -13.43 -1.24
CA LEU A 14 2.89 -13.27 -2.69
C LEU A 14 2.70 -14.60 -3.43
N ARG A 15 3.15 -15.71 -2.84
CA ARG A 15 3.00 -17.07 -3.38
C ARG A 15 1.53 -17.48 -3.48
N SER A 16 0.73 -17.20 -2.46
CA SER A 16 -0.73 -17.44 -2.50
C SER A 16 -1.40 -16.74 -3.69
N ALA A 17 -1.07 -15.45 -3.90
CA ALA A 17 -1.59 -14.71 -5.05
C ALA A 17 -1.06 -15.25 -6.39
N TRP A 18 0.21 -15.65 -6.42
CA TRP A 18 0.84 -16.29 -7.59
C TRP A 18 0.15 -17.59 -7.96
N ASP A 19 -0.05 -18.50 -7.00
CA ASP A 19 -0.68 -19.81 -7.22
C ASP A 19 -2.14 -19.67 -7.65
N TYR A 20 -2.80 -18.59 -7.21
CA TYR A 20 -4.10 -18.24 -7.74
C TYR A 20 -4.00 -17.87 -9.22
N LEU A 21 -3.12 -16.93 -9.59
CA LEU A 21 -2.98 -16.38 -10.94
C LEU A 21 -2.39 -17.36 -11.96
N SER A 22 -1.50 -18.25 -11.54
CA SER A 22 -0.80 -19.21 -12.43
C SER A 22 -1.72 -20.29 -13.00
N LYS A 23 -2.87 -20.53 -12.36
CA LYS A 23 -3.84 -21.54 -12.82
C LYS A 23 -4.45 -21.23 -14.19
N LYS A 24 -4.69 -19.95 -14.48
CA LYS A 24 -5.18 -19.47 -15.78
C LYS A 24 -5.16 -17.93 -15.84
N PRO A 25 -5.02 -17.34 -17.04
CA PRO A 25 -5.17 -15.90 -17.22
C PRO A 25 -6.52 -15.39 -16.68
N ARG A 26 -6.49 -14.27 -15.95
CA ARG A 26 -7.70 -13.60 -15.43
C ARG A 26 -7.66 -12.10 -15.63
N GLY A 27 -8.83 -11.48 -15.70
CA GLY A 27 -8.99 -10.03 -15.66
C GLY A 27 -8.54 -9.46 -14.31
N VAL A 28 -8.06 -8.21 -14.32
CA VAL A 28 -7.53 -7.52 -13.13
C VAL A 28 -8.57 -7.45 -12.00
N GLN A 29 -9.81 -7.09 -12.31
CA GLN A 29 -10.85 -6.94 -11.30
C GLN A 29 -11.22 -8.28 -10.64
N THR A 30 -11.28 -9.35 -11.43
CA THR A 30 -11.48 -10.71 -10.91
C THR A 30 -10.34 -11.13 -10.00
N ALA A 31 -9.09 -10.82 -10.39
CA ALA A 31 -7.93 -11.12 -9.58
C ALA A 31 -7.95 -10.37 -8.24
N LEU A 32 -8.22 -9.06 -8.27
CA LEU A 32 -8.28 -8.22 -7.06
C LEU A 32 -9.40 -8.66 -6.11
N ALA A 33 -10.59 -8.96 -6.64
CA ALA A 33 -11.72 -9.41 -5.81
C ALA A 33 -11.46 -10.76 -5.12
N ALA A 34 -10.72 -11.66 -5.78
CA ALA A 34 -10.41 -12.97 -5.21
C ALA A 34 -9.22 -12.95 -4.25
N ILE A 35 -8.20 -12.13 -4.53
CA ILE A 35 -6.96 -12.06 -3.74
C ILE A 35 -7.12 -11.10 -2.55
N GLY A 36 -7.78 -9.96 -2.73
CA GLY A 36 -7.79 -8.86 -1.76
C GLY A 36 -8.29 -9.24 -0.36
N PRO A 37 -9.54 -9.73 -0.22
CA PRO A 37 -10.12 -10.07 1.09
C PRO A 37 -9.29 -11.06 1.92
N PRO A 38 -8.86 -12.23 1.39
CA PRO A 38 -8.11 -13.20 2.18
C PRO A 38 -6.68 -12.76 2.52
N LEU A 39 -6.09 -11.80 1.79
CA LEU A 39 -4.72 -11.34 2.08
C LEU A 39 -4.61 -10.40 3.28
N ARG A 40 -5.71 -9.76 3.70
CA ARG A 40 -5.66 -8.72 4.74
C ARG A 40 -5.08 -9.24 6.05
N GLU A 41 -5.58 -10.39 6.53
CA GLU A 41 -5.19 -10.93 7.82
C GLU A 41 -3.72 -11.41 7.85
N PRO A 42 -3.23 -12.22 6.89
CA PRO A 42 -1.82 -12.59 6.82
C PRO A 42 -0.85 -11.40 6.76
N VAL A 43 -1.23 -10.34 6.04
CA VAL A 43 -0.42 -9.11 5.97
C VAL A 43 -0.35 -8.43 7.33
N LEU A 44 -1.48 -8.30 8.02
CA LEU A 44 -1.53 -7.69 9.34
C LEU A 44 -0.77 -8.51 10.39
N GLU A 45 -0.89 -9.83 10.38
CA GLU A 45 -0.15 -10.71 11.28
C GLU A 45 1.35 -10.53 11.11
N ARG A 46 1.86 -10.52 9.87
CA ARG A 46 3.28 -10.27 9.63
C ARG A 46 3.75 -8.89 10.08
N LEU A 47 2.91 -7.86 9.97
CA LEU A 47 3.25 -6.53 10.47
C LEU A 47 3.29 -6.50 12.00
N VAL A 48 2.44 -7.30 12.67
CA VAL A 48 2.47 -7.48 14.12
C VAL A 48 3.71 -8.27 14.56
N GLU A 49 3.99 -9.39 13.91
CA GLU A 49 5.17 -10.23 14.18
C GLU A 49 6.49 -9.45 14.05
N ARG A 50 6.57 -8.53 13.07
CA ARG A 50 7.74 -7.67 12.87
C ARG A 50 7.78 -6.47 13.83
N GLY A 51 6.73 -6.25 14.63
CA GLY A 51 6.62 -5.08 15.48
C GLY A 51 6.42 -3.77 14.71
N ASP A 52 5.96 -3.83 13.46
CA ASP A 52 5.62 -2.65 12.65
C ASP A 52 4.26 -2.05 13.04
N ILE A 53 3.36 -2.89 13.55
CA ILE A 53 2.03 -2.53 14.06
C ILE A 53 1.83 -3.25 15.39
N HIS A 54 1.16 -2.59 16.34
CA HIS A 54 0.69 -3.22 17.56
C HIS A 54 -0.82 -3.50 17.46
N ARG A 55 -1.24 -4.69 17.90
CA ARG A 55 -2.65 -5.07 18.01
C ARG A 55 -3.09 -4.92 19.47
N GLY A 56 -3.99 -3.98 19.71
CA GLY A 56 -4.61 -3.75 21.01
C GLY A 56 -6.10 -4.08 21.00
N SER A 57 -6.73 -3.96 22.16
CA SER A 57 -8.18 -4.02 22.33
C SER A 57 -8.67 -2.80 23.08
N ARG A 58 -9.78 -2.22 22.66
CA ARG A 58 -10.43 -1.09 23.34
C ARG A 58 -11.92 -1.37 23.53
N LYS A 59 -12.47 -1.00 24.68
CA LYS A 59 -13.92 -0.99 24.91
C LYS A 59 -14.58 0.19 24.20
N VAL A 60 -15.53 -0.10 23.32
CA VAL A 60 -16.42 0.84 22.66
C VAL A 60 -17.76 0.79 23.41
N LEU A 61 -18.24 1.95 23.85
CA LEU A 61 -19.45 2.09 24.67
C LEU A 61 -19.44 1.24 25.96
N GLY A 62 -18.25 0.94 26.51
CA GLY A 62 -18.09 0.19 27.76
C GLY A 62 -18.24 -1.34 27.65
N LEU A 63 -19.01 -1.85 26.67
CA LEU A 63 -19.29 -3.29 26.58
C LEU A 63 -18.54 -4.00 25.45
N PHE A 64 -18.44 -3.39 24.26
CA PHE A 64 -17.92 -4.07 23.08
C PHE A 64 -16.40 -3.91 22.95
N SER A 65 -15.66 -5.02 22.92
CA SER A 65 -14.23 -4.98 22.63
C SER A 65 -14.02 -4.81 21.13
N ALA A 66 -13.36 -3.73 20.71
CA ALA A 66 -12.92 -3.50 19.35
C ALA A 66 -11.40 -3.69 19.25
N THR A 67 -10.96 -4.37 18.20
CA THR A 67 -9.52 -4.50 17.89
C THR A 67 -8.99 -3.16 17.39
N THR A 68 -7.91 -2.69 18.00
CA THR A 68 -7.22 -1.47 17.56
C THR A 68 -5.87 -1.85 16.95
N LEU A 69 -5.51 -1.20 15.84
CA LEU A 69 -4.19 -1.30 15.24
C LEU A 69 -3.50 0.06 15.44
N SER A 70 -2.32 0.05 16.04
CA SER A 70 -1.50 1.25 16.25
C SER A 70 -0.10 1.06 15.66
N ASP A 71 0.61 2.16 15.43
CA ASP A 71 2.02 2.12 15.04
C ASP A 71 2.82 1.30 16.07
N GLY A 72 3.74 0.46 15.61
CA GLY A 72 4.64 -0.32 16.46
C GLY A 72 5.76 0.52 17.10
N GLY A 73 5.91 1.79 16.72
CA GLY A 73 6.85 2.73 17.37
C GLY A 73 8.30 2.58 16.92
N ASN A 74 8.57 1.72 15.93
CA ASN A 74 9.93 1.49 15.39
C ASN A 74 10.34 2.52 14.31
N GLY A 75 9.52 3.56 14.09
CA GLY A 75 9.73 4.64 13.12
C GLY A 75 9.58 4.23 11.65
N ARG A 76 9.20 2.99 11.34
CA ARG A 76 9.06 2.52 9.95
C ARG A 76 7.99 3.30 9.20
N ARG A 77 6.83 3.57 9.81
CA ARG A 77 5.78 4.40 9.20
C ARG A 77 6.33 5.77 8.82
N ALA A 78 7.03 6.43 9.75
CA ALA A 78 7.63 7.74 9.52
C ALA A 78 8.66 7.71 8.37
N ARG A 79 9.55 6.70 8.32
CA ARG A 79 10.52 6.55 7.21
C ARG A 79 9.84 6.32 5.86
N LEU A 80 8.74 5.57 5.81
CA LEU A 80 7.99 5.34 4.58
C LEU A 80 7.30 6.61 4.09
N LEU A 81 6.61 7.31 4.99
CA LEU A 81 5.94 8.57 4.66
C LEU A 81 6.91 9.69 4.34
N GLY A 82 8.06 9.75 5.01
CA GLY A 82 9.15 10.68 4.70
C GLY A 82 9.63 10.52 3.26
N GLY A 83 9.93 9.29 2.83
CA GLY A 83 10.34 9.05 1.44
C GLY A 83 9.23 9.39 0.42
N VAL A 84 7.97 9.12 0.73
CA VAL A 84 6.85 9.54 -0.15
C VAL A 84 6.73 11.06 -0.19
N ARG A 85 6.87 11.74 0.95
CA ARG A 85 6.85 13.20 1.05
C ARG A 85 7.98 13.82 0.21
N GLU A 86 9.21 13.33 0.33
CA GLU A 86 10.37 13.82 -0.45
C GLU A 86 10.08 13.80 -1.95
N VAL A 87 9.45 12.72 -2.45
CA VAL A 87 9.12 12.59 -3.87
C VAL A 87 7.95 13.48 -4.28
N LEU A 88 6.89 13.54 -3.47
CA LEU A 88 5.65 14.22 -3.84
C LEU A 88 5.70 15.73 -3.60
N VAL A 89 6.45 16.17 -2.59
CA VAL A 89 6.52 17.57 -2.14
C VAL A 89 7.81 18.21 -2.61
N ASP A 90 8.94 17.56 -2.34
CA ASP A 90 10.27 18.13 -2.59
C ASP A 90 10.80 17.80 -3.99
N GLY A 91 10.05 17.00 -4.77
CA GLY A 91 10.39 16.66 -6.16
C GLY A 91 11.57 15.70 -6.30
N ALA A 92 11.97 15.01 -5.23
CA ALA A 92 13.09 14.09 -5.26
C ALA A 92 12.88 12.95 -6.30
N PRO A 93 13.95 12.46 -6.95
CA PRO A 93 13.83 11.36 -7.91
C PRO A 93 13.34 10.09 -7.19
N PRO A 94 12.25 9.46 -7.66
CA PRO A 94 11.66 8.33 -6.97
C PRO A 94 12.46 7.05 -7.18
N ARG A 95 12.89 6.43 -6.08
CA ARG A 95 13.26 5.01 -6.09
C ARG A 95 12.02 4.14 -6.32
N ALA A 96 12.18 3.01 -7.03
CA ALA A 96 11.10 2.10 -7.46
C ALA A 96 10.02 1.86 -6.38
N ARG A 97 10.46 1.54 -5.16
CA ARG A 97 9.58 1.25 -4.03
C ARG A 97 8.78 2.47 -3.55
N VAL A 98 9.35 3.67 -3.55
CA VAL A 98 8.63 4.90 -3.13
C VAL A 98 7.63 5.30 -4.19
N ALA A 99 8.06 5.21 -5.45
CA ALA A 99 7.21 5.35 -6.60
C ALA A 99 5.94 4.48 -6.44
N ALA A 100 6.11 3.17 -6.28
CA ALA A 100 4.99 2.24 -6.11
C ALA A 100 4.11 2.59 -4.90
N LEU A 101 4.69 3.00 -3.77
CA LEU A 101 3.92 3.43 -2.60
C LEU A 101 3.09 4.69 -2.89
N ALA A 102 3.65 5.68 -3.56
CA ALA A 102 2.93 6.90 -3.94
C ALA A 102 1.76 6.61 -4.89
N ALA A 103 1.97 5.77 -5.92
CA ALA A 103 0.89 5.32 -6.80
C ALA A 103 -0.20 4.54 -6.06
N LEU A 104 0.17 3.65 -5.13
CA LEU A 104 -0.80 2.92 -4.33
C LEU A 104 -1.63 3.86 -3.46
N LEU A 105 -1.02 4.86 -2.83
CA LEU A 105 -1.74 5.86 -2.04
C LEU A 105 -2.69 6.71 -2.89
N SER A 106 -2.25 7.10 -4.09
CA SER A 106 -3.03 7.84 -5.08
C SER A 106 -4.20 7.02 -5.62
N GLY A 107 -3.92 5.82 -6.14
CA GLY A 107 -4.92 4.95 -6.77
C GLY A 107 -5.93 4.35 -5.78
N SER A 108 -5.52 4.12 -4.53
CA SER A 108 -6.45 3.67 -3.47
C SER A 108 -7.30 4.80 -2.89
N GLY A 109 -7.00 6.07 -3.21
CA GLY A 109 -7.66 7.23 -2.62
C GLY A 109 -7.32 7.47 -1.14
N THR A 110 -6.23 6.87 -0.63
CA THR A 110 -5.85 6.98 0.79
C THR A 110 -4.88 8.12 1.08
N LEU A 111 -4.27 8.72 0.05
CA LEU A 111 -3.32 9.84 0.20
C LEU A 111 -3.85 11.01 1.08
N PRO A 112 -5.11 11.47 0.99
CA PRO A 112 -5.63 12.56 1.83
C PRO A 112 -5.57 12.29 3.35
N GLN A 113 -5.55 11.01 3.75
CA GLN A 113 -5.50 10.63 5.16
C GLN A 113 -4.15 11.00 5.81
N PHE A 114 -3.12 11.22 5.00
CA PHE A 114 -1.76 11.58 5.42
C PHE A 114 -1.48 13.08 5.32
N HIS A 115 -2.52 13.93 5.26
CA HIS A 115 -2.38 15.39 5.08
C HIS A 115 -1.48 16.08 6.14
N ARG A 116 -1.30 15.47 7.32
CA ARG A 116 -0.41 15.97 8.37
C ARG A 116 1.06 15.80 8.02
N GLU A 117 1.42 14.69 7.37
CA GLU A 117 2.78 14.38 6.95
C GLU A 117 3.06 14.80 5.52
N ILE A 118 2.05 14.82 4.65
CA ILE A 118 2.15 15.13 3.22
C ILE A 118 1.08 16.18 2.89
N PRO A 119 1.44 17.45 2.64
CA PRO A 119 0.46 18.50 2.37
C PRO A 119 -0.50 18.13 1.22
N TRP A 120 -1.80 18.28 1.46
CA TRP A 120 -2.82 18.00 0.45
C TRP A 120 -3.04 19.21 -0.47
N THR A 121 -2.11 19.42 -1.40
CA THR A 121 -2.11 20.54 -2.34
C THR A 121 -2.19 20.04 -3.79
N SER A 122 -2.69 20.88 -4.71
CA SER A 122 -2.80 20.51 -6.13
C SER A 122 -1.50 19.99 -6.74
N PRO A 123 -0.31 20.59 -6.49
CA PRO A 123 0.96 20.06 -7.00
C PRO A 123 1.27 18.64 -6.52
N VAL A 124 1.03 18.36 -5.23
CA VAL A 124 1.24 17.02 -4.63
C VAL A 124 0.30 15.99 -5.25
N ILE A 125 -0.96 16.38 -5.46
CA ILE A 125 -1.99 15.52 -6.07
C ILE A 125 -1.60 15.20 -7.53
N THR A 126 -1.23 16.21 -8.30
CA THR A 126 -0.77 16.03 -9.69
C THR A 126 0.43 15.10 -9.74
N ARG A 127 1.42 15.31 -8.88
CA ARG A 127 2.62 14.45 -8.84
C ARG A 127 2.29 13.01 -8.47
N ALA A 128 1.40 12.80 -7.51
CA ALA A 128 0.94 11.45 -7.15
C ALA A 128 0.20 10.76 -8.31
N LYS A 129 -0.56 11.52 -9.12
CA LYS A 129 -1.24 11.01 -10.32
C LYS A 129 -0.31 10.67 -11.47
N GLU A 130 0.75 11.46 -11.69
CA GLU A 130 1.79 11.11 -12.67
C GLU A 130 2.45 9.76 -12.33
N LEU A 131 2.79 9.56 -11.05
CA LEU A 131 3.36 8.33 -10.54
C LEU A 131 2.37 7.16 -10.67
N GLU A 132 1.10 7.36 -10.34
CA GLU A 132 0.04 6.37 -10.55
C GLU A 132 -0.10 5.92 -12.01
N GLN A 133 0.08 6.84 -12.96
CA GLN A 133 -0.02 6.58 -14.40
C GLN A 133 1.25 5.97 -15.01
N GLY A 134 2.27 5.71 -14.18
CA GLY A 134 3.50 5.07 -14.62
C GLY A 134 4.58 6.02 -15.12
N ASN A 135 4.44 7.33 -14.88
CA ASN A 135 5.47 8.32 -15.20
C ASN A 135 6.58 8.34 -14.13
N TRP A 136 7.24 7.20 -14.00
CA TRP A 136 8.41 7.00 -13.15
C TRP A 136 9.62 7.54 -13.91
N GLY A 137 10.08 8.76 -13.60
CA GLY A 137 11.18 9.42 -14.30
C GLY A 137 12.34 8.48 -14.67
N ALA A 138 12.85 8.64 -15.89
CA ALA A 138 13.73 7.73 -16.64
C ALA A 138 14.90 7.09 -15.84
N GLY A 139 14.61 6.00 -15.14
CA GLY A 139 15.58 5.11 -14.52
C GLY A 139 15.11 3.66 -14.61
N ALA A 140 16.05 2.71 -14.70
CA ALA A 140 15.86 1.28 -14.98
C ALA A 140 14.80 0.53 -14.12
N ALA A 141 14.32 1.14 -13.03
CA ALA A 141 13.19 0.66 -12.25
C ALA A 141 11.84 0.76 -13.00
N ALA A 142 11.70 1.73 -13.90
CA ALA A 142 10.50 1.92 -14.71
C ALA A 142 10.32 0.75 -15.69
N GLU A 143 11.34 0.31 -16.41
CA GLU A 143 11.20 -0.80 -17.37
C GLU A 143 10.74 -2.11 -16.74
N ALA A 144 11.21 -2.44 -15.54
CA ALA A 144 10.84 -3.68 -14.85
C ALA A 144 9.41 -3.67 -14.32
N VAL A 145 8.90 -2.52 -13.89
CA VAL A 145 7.53 -2.37 -13.35
C VAL A 145 6.52 -2.08 -14.46
N THR A 146 6.88 -1.26 -15.45
CA THR A 146 6.04 -0.91 -16.61
C THR A 146 5.77 -2.13 -17.50
N ARG A 147 6.65 -3.13 -17.53
CA ARG A 147 6.38 -4.41 -18.23
C ARG A 147 5.29 -5.26 -17.55
N THR A 148 4.89 -4.95 -16.32
CA THR A 148 3.94 -5.79 -15.54
C THR A 148 2.73 -5.03 -14.99
N MET A 149 2.76 -3.69 -14.90
CA MET A 149 1.70 -2.93 -14.23
C MET A 149 1.06 -1.86 -15.12
N THR A 150 0.11 -2.29 -15.93
CA THR A 150 -1.09 -1.48 -16.20
C THR A 150 -2.28 -2.28 -15.72
N ALA A 151 -2.58 -2.17 -14.44
CA ALA A 151 -3.71 -2.85 -13.81
C ALA A 151 -4.39 -1.88 -12.86
N THR A 152 -5.54 -1.39 -13.32
CA THR A 152 -6.48 -0.48 -12.69
C THR A 152 -6.61 -0.68 -11.18
N VAL A 153 -6.34 0.38 -10.40
CA VAL A 153 -6.59 0.39 -8.96
C VAL A 153 -8.06 0.74 -8.71
N VAL A 154 -8.81 -0.16 -8.10
CA VAL A 154 -10.06 0.15 -7.39
C VAL A 154 -9.80 -0.14 -5.92
N GLY A 155 -9.71 0.90 -5.11
CA GLY A 155 -9.42 0.79 -3.68
C GLY A 155 -10.63 0.33 -2.88
N SER A 156 -10.47 -0.74 -2.09
CA SER A 156 -11.34 -0.97 -0.92
C SER A 156 -10.90 -0.02 0.19
N VAL A 157 -11.72 0.99 0.47
CA VAL A 157 -11.49 1.92 1.59
C VAL A 157 -11.65 1.15 2.91
N VAL A 158 -10.54 0.89 3.59
CA VAL A 158 -10.56 0.49 5.01
C VAL A 158 -10.44 1.77 5.82
N VAL A 159 -11.53 2.16 6.49
CA VAL A 159 -11.49 3.24 7.49
C VAL A 159 -10.69 2.74 8.68
N ALA A 160 -9.45 3.20 8.83
CA ALA A 160 -8.72 3.08 10.08
C ALA A 160 -9.21 4.17 11.03
N VAL A 161 -9.90 3.78 12.11
CA VAL A 161 -10.28 4.72 13.17
C VAL A 161 -9.02 5.06 13.97
N THR A 162 -8.31 6.12 13.58
CA THR A 162 -7.22 6.69 14.37
C THR A 162 -7.81 7.60 15.44
N VAL A 163 -7.84 7.14 16.69
CA VAL A 163 -8.17 8.01 17.83
C VAL A 163 -6.87 8.63 18.34
N LEU A 164 -6.70 9.94 18.17
CA LEU A 164 -5.59 10.69 18.78
C LEU A 164 -5.70 10.62 20.31
N PRO A 165 -4.60 10.40 21.03
CA PRO A 165 -4.59 10.62 22.48
C PRO A 165 -4.81 12.11 22.74
N ARG A 166 -5.81 12.42 23.58
CA ARG A 166 -5.97 13.76 24.15
C ARG A 166 -4.85 13.94 25.18
N GLY A 167 -3.93 14.85 24.91
CA GLY A 167 -3.10 15.50 25.93
C GLY A 167 -3.84 16.68 26.53
#